data_AF-A0A1G1VAZ0-F1
#
_entry.id   AF-A0A1G1VAZ0-F1
#
_cell.length_a   1.000
_cell.length_b   1.000
_cell.length_c   1.000
_cell.angle_alpha   90.00
_cell.angle_beta   90.00
_cell.angle_gamma   90.00
#
_symmetry.space_group_name_H-M   'P 1'
#
loop_
_entity.id
_entity.type
_entity.pdbx_description
1 polymer ?
#
loop_
_entity_poly.entity_id
_entity_poly.type
_entity_poly.pdbx_seq_one_letter_code
_entity_poly.pdbx_strand_id
1 'polypeptide(L)'
;MSELFLSEESEWKAKIQAWFEQYRLFLIAGLGGLFLLFGGFSFLSGVFEQPKVEILESGGNEKVEGDESKITVEVSGAVVKPGVYELLASDRVERLLIASGGLSAEADREWVEKYVNRAAKLLDGQKIYIPAEGELSVVGGGSSSAGKLLGVQTGLININSATQSELEKLKGIGPARATAIIENRPYASIDELVSKKVLGKKLLEEIKEQITAP
;
A
#
# COMPACT_ATOMS: atom_id res chain seq x y z
N MET A 1 33.97 -32.05 -59.78
CA MET A 1 32.98 -32.18 -58.68
C MET A 1 32.20 -30.87 -58.43
N SER A 2 32.39 -29.82 -59.25
CA SER A 2 31.74 -28.51 -59.11
C SER A 2 30.56 -28.28 -60.07
N GLU A 3 30.44 -29.05 -61.16
CA GLU A 3 29.37 -28.84 -62.16
C GLU A 3 28.02 -29.48 -61.77
N LEU A 4 28.03 -30.50 -60.91
CA LEU A 4 26.80 -31.13 -60.38
C LEU A 4 26.09 -30.29 -59.32
N PHE A 5 26.81 -29.35 -58.68
CA PHE A 5 26.27 -28.52 -57.61
C PHE A 5 25.48 -27.32 -58.15
N LEU A 6 25.84 -26.83 -59.34
CA LEU A 6 25.17 -25.70 -60.00
C LEU A 6 23.84 -26.11 -60.66
N SER A 7 23.69 -27.36 -61.08
CA SER A 7 22.43 -27.86 -61.65
C SER A 7 21.33 -27.98 -60.61
N GLU A 8 21.63 -28.52 -59.41
CA GLU A 8 20.66 -28.60 -58.32
C GLU A 8 20.16 -27.22 -57.90
N GLU A 9 21.04 -26.20 -57.88
CA GLU A 9 20.66 -24.85 -57.46
C GLU A 9 19.63 -24.20 -58.39
N SER A 10 19.76 -24.47 -59.70
CA SER A 10 18.83 -23.97 -60.71
C SER A 10 17.47 -24.65 -60.65
N GLU A 11 17.44 -25.95 -60.32
CA GLU A 11 16.21 -26.73 -60.29
C GLU A 11 15.30 -26.35 -59.12
N TRP A 12 15.85 -26.15 -57.93
CA TRP A 12 15.03 -25.76 -56.78
C TRP A 12 14.51 -24.33 -56.91
N LYS A 13 15.29 -23.41 -57.50
CA LYS A 13 14.84 -22.05 -57.83
C LYS A 13 13.70 -22.08 -58.84
N ALA A 14 13.79 -22.91 -59.88
CA ALA A 14 12.72 -23.08 -60.85
C ALA A 14 11.46 -23.70 -60.23
N LYS A 15 11.61 -24.71 -59.36
CA LYS A 15 10.50 -25.33 -58.61
C LYS A 15 9.82 -24.32 -57.67
N ILE A 16 10.60 -23.49 -56.98
CA ILE A 16 10.08 -22.44 -56.11
C ILE A 16 9.38 -21.36 -56.91
N GLN A 17 9.96 -20.93 -58.03
CA GLN A 17 9.35 -19.91 -58.88
C GLN A 17 8.03 -20.38 -59.50
N ALA A 18 7.97 -21.64 -59.94
CA ALA A 18 6.73 -22.25 -60.42
C ALA A 18 5.68 -22.41 -59.31
N TRP A 19 6.11 -22.78 -58.10
CA TRP A 19 5.24 -22.85 -56.92
C TRP A 19 4.69 -21.47 -56.53
N PHE A 20 5.52 -20.42 -56.55
CA PHE A 20 5.09 -19.05 -56.30
C PHE A 20 4.08 -18.57 -57.34
N GLU A 21 4.26 -18.88 -58.62
CA GLU A 21 3.29 -18.53 -59.67
C GLU A 21 1.97 -19.31 -59.51
N GLN A 22 2.03 -20.58 -59.13
CA GLN A 22 0.85 -21.42 -58.90
C GLN A 22 0.02 -20.94 -57.69
N TYR A 23 0.68 -20.52 -56.62
CA TYR A 23 0.03 -20.10 -55.38
C TYR A 23 0.01 -18.57 -55.19
N ARG A 24 0.39 -17.79 -56.22
CA ARG A 24 0.54 -16.32 -56.15
C ARG A 24 -0.71 -15.64 -55.62
N LEU A 25 -1.88 -16.03 -56.14
CA LEU A 25 -3.18 -15.49 -55.74
C LEU A 25 -3.52 -15.84 -54.29
N PHE A 26 -3.19 -17.04 -53.82
CA PHE A 26 -3.41 -17.48 -52.44
C PHE A 26 -2.45 -16.81 -51.45
N LEU A 27 -1.19 -16.59 -51.85
CA LEU A 27 -0.19 -15.87 -51.05
C LEU A 27 -0.56 -14.39 -50.89
N ILE A 28 -1.04 -13.73 -51.95
CA ILE A 28 -1.52 -12.35 -51.89
C ILE A 28 -2.80 -12.25 -51.04
N ALA A 29 -3.74 -13.18 -51.19
CA ALA A 29 -4.96 -13.22 -50.37
C ALA A 29 -4.66 -13.49 -48.89
N GLY A 30 -3.70 -14.38 -48.59
CA GLY A 30 -3.25 -14.68 -47.23
C GLY A 30 -2.54 -13.51 -46.55
N LEU A 31 -1.64 -12.82 -47.25
CA LEU A 31 -0.98 -11.60 -46.77
C LEU A 31 -1.98 -10.43 -46.57
N GLY A 32 -2.94 -10.27 -47.48
CA GLY A 32 -4.01 -9.28 -47.34
C GLY A 32 -4.94 -9.55 -46.15
N GLY A 33 -5.28 -10.82 -45.89
CA GLY A 33 -6.06 -11.23 -44.72
C GLY A 33 -5.30 -11.00 -43.40
N LEU A 34 -4.00 -11.28 -43.37
CA LEU A 34 -3.15 -11.01 -42.20
C LEU A 34 -3.02 -9.50 -41.94
N PHE A 35 -2.93 -8.68 -42.99
CA PHE A 35 -2.91 -7.21 -42.88
C PHE A 35 -4.27 -6.63 -42.45
N LEU A 36 -5.40 -7.26 -42.80
CA LEU A 36 -6.73 -6.86 -42.30
C LEU A 36 -6.95 -7.25 -40.84
N LEU A 37 -6.38 -8.36 -40.37
CA LEU A 37 -6.45 -8.77 -38.96
C LEU A 37 -5.51 -7.94 -38.07
N PHE A 38 -4.30 -7.63 -38.53
CA PHE A 38 -3.36 -6.76 -37.80
C PHE A 38 -3.69 -5.25 -37.96
N GLY A 39 -4.12 -4.81 -39.14
CA GLY A 39 -4.53 -3.44 -39.41
C GLY A 39 -5.91 -3.09 -38.85
N GLY A 40 -6.84 -4.05 -38.83
CA GLY A 40 -8.15 -3.92 -38.18
C GLY A 40 -8.06 -3.75 -36.66
N PHE A 41 -7.07 -4.37 -36.02
CA PHE A 41 -6.81 -4.20 -34.58
C PHE A 41 -6.35 -2.78 -34.24
N SER A 42 -5.59 -2.13 -35.14
CA SER A 42 -5.15 -0.75 -34.94
C SER A 42 -6.25 0.28 -35.22
N PHE A 43 -7.28 -0.06 -36.00
CA PHE A 43 -8.40 0.85 -36.31
C PHE A 43 -9.62 0.66 -35.39
N LEU A 44 -9.78 -0.50 -34.75
CA LEU A 44 -10.87 -0.72 -33.77
C LEU A 44 -10.55 -0.18 -32.36
N SER A 45 -9.33 0.34 -32.15
CA SER A 45 -8.97 1.03 -30.90
C SER A 45 -9.33 2.53 -30.91
N GLY A 46 -9.94 3.04 -32.00
CA GLY A 46 -10.18 4.47 -32.22
C GLY A 46 -11.62 4.97 -32.06
N VAL A 47 -12.58 4.12 -31.70
CA VAL A 47 -13.99 4.52 -31.52
C VAL A 47 -14.45 4.24 -30.09
N PHE A 48 -13.80 4.89 -29.13
CA PHE A 48 -14.37 5.10 -27.80
C PHE A 48 -14.29 6.59 -27.49
N GLU A 49 -15.09 7.35 -28.23
CA GLU A 49 -15.35 8.76 -27.96
C GLU A 49 -16.18 8.83 -26.67
N GLN A 50 -15.49 9.08 -25.55
CA GLN A 50 -16.14 9.30 -24.27
C GLN A 50 -17.07 10.52 -24.40
N PRO A 51 -18.33 10.44 -23.95
CA PRO A 51 -19.24 11.57 -24.02
C PRO A 51 -18.65 12.74 -23.23
N LYS A 52 -18.39 13.84 -23.94
CA LYS A 52 -18.00 15.14 -23.39
C LYS A 52 -19.06 15.57 -22.37
N VAL A 53 -18.78 15.34 -21.08
CA VAL A 53 -19.45 16.05 -20.00
C VAL A 53 -18.84 17.45 -20.01
N GLU A 54 -19.61 18.39 -20.55
CA GLU A 54 -19.26 19.81 -20.58
C GLU A 54 -19.35 20.34 -19.15
N ILE A 55 -18.27 20.17 -18.38
CA ILE A 55 -18.06 20.90 -17.14
C ILE A 55 -17.72 22.32 -17.58
N LEU A 56 -18.55 23.28 -17.17
CA LEU A 56 -18.30 24.69 -17.33
C LEU A 56 -16.89 25.01 -16.83
N GLU A 57 -16.00 25.37 -17.76
CA GLU A 57 -14.68 25.88 -17.49
C GLU A 57 -14.79 27.12 -16.60
N SER A 58 -14.46 26.96 -15.32
CA SER A 58 -13.90 28.06 -14.54
C SER A 58 -12.38 27.88 -14.62
N GLY A 59 -11.73 28.80 -15.33
CA GLY A 59 -10.31 28.74 -15.64
C GLY A 59 -9.45 28.51 -14.41
N GLY A 60 -8.78 27.36 -14.39
CA GLY A 60 -7.67 27.06 -13.50
C GLY A 60 -6.58 26.42 -14.35
N ASN A 61 -5.46 27.12 -14.48
CA ASN A 61 -4.22 26.62 -15.05
C ASN A 61 -3.79 25.36 -14.29
N GLU A 62 -4.13 24.17 -14.76
CA GLU A 62 -3.65 22.90 -14.19
C GLU A 62 -2.19 22.68 -14.59
N LYS A 63 -1.31 23.37 -13.87
CA LYS A 63 -0.05 22.75 -13.47
C LYS A 63 -0.43 21.50 -12.68
N VAL A 64 -0.07 20.33 -13.19
CA VAL A 64 0.05 19.11 -12.37
C VAL A 64 1.24 19.33 -11.43
N GLU A 65 1.04 20.11 -10.38
CA GLU A 65 1.93 20.17 -9.22
C GLU A 65 1.71 18.86 -8.47
N GLY A 66 2.53 17.85 -8.81
CA GLY A 66 2.85 16.83 -7.83
C GLY A 66 3.33 17.58 -6.59
N ASP A 67 2.67 17.34 -5.46
CA ASP A 67 3.03 17.95 -4.20
C ASP A 67 4.50 17.59 -3.87
N GLU A 68 5.41 18.49 -4.26
CA GLU A 68 6.86 18.39 -4.01
C GLU A 68 7.19 18.72 -2.55
N SER A 69 6.18 18.88 -1.69
CA SER A 69 6.41 19.00 -0.26
C SER A 69 7.14 17.76 0.24
N LYS A 70 8.27 18.01 0.88
CA LYS A 70 9.09 16.97 1.48
C LYS A 70 8.59 16.69 2.88
N ILE A 71 8.53 15.41 3.21
CA ILE A 71 8.14 14.90 4.52
C ILE A 71 9.27 14.06 5.10
N THR A 72 9.29 14.00 6.42
CA THR A 72 10.28 13.25 7.19
C THR A 72 9.61 12.04 7.83
N VAL A 73 10.12 10.85 7.56
CA VAL A 73 9.55 9.57 8.02
C VAL A 73 10.64 8.71 8.65
N GLU A 74 10.35 8.10 9.80
CA GLU A 74 11.25 7.15 10.46
C GLU A 74 10.89 5.71 10.09
N VAL A 75 11.87 4.88 9.74
CA VAL A 75 11.72 3.42 9.65
C VAL A 75 12.69 2.73 10.61
N SER A 76 12.18 1.76 11.35
CA SER A 76 12.89 1.07 12.42
C SER A 76 12.60 -0.43 12.44
N GLY A 77 13.45 -1.20 13.13
CA GLY A 77 13.36 -2.66 13.21
C GLY A 77 14.14 -3.37 12.10
N ALA A 78 13.62 -4.49 11.63
CA ALA A 78 14.28 -5.44 10.73
C ALA A 78 14.29 -4.98 9.25
N VAL A 79 14.78 -3.77 8.98
CA VAL A 79 15.10 -3.26 7.63
C VAL A 79 16.61 -3.16 7.44
N VAL A 80 17.10 -3.14 6.20
CA VAL A 80 18.56 -3.14 5.93
C VAL A 80 19.24 -1.89 6.49
N LYS A 81 18.61 -0.72 6.36
CA LYS A 81 19.10 0.55 6.90
C LYS A 81 17.99 1.25 7.68
N PRO A 82 17.87 0.99 9.00
CA PRO A 82 16.96 1.75 9.86
C PRO A 82 17.41 3.21 9.95
N GLY A 83 16.45 4.14 10.04
CA GLY A 83 16.76 5.56 10.15
C GLY A 83 15.60 6.46 9.73
N VAL A 84 15.92 7.74 9.62
CA VAL A 84 15.00 8.80 9.20
C VAL A 84 15.27 9.15 7.74
N TYR A 85 14.21 9.25 6.95
CA TYR A 85 14.25 9.49 5.52
C TYR A 85 13.45 10.73 5.16
N GLU A 86 14.00 11.54 4.25
CA GLU A 86 13.30 12.66 3.60
C GLU A 86 12.72 12.15 2.28
N LEU A 87 11.40 12.15 2.18
CA LEU A 87 10.62 11.61 1.05
C LEU A 87 9.62 12.67 0.57
N LEU A 88 8.95 12.44 -0.55
CA LEU A 88 7.88 13.33 -1.00
C LEU A 88 6.56 13.01 -0.28
N ALA A 89 5.70 14.00 -0.05
CA ALA A 89 4.36 13.77 0.51
C ALA A 89 3.49 12.86 -0.37
N SER A 90 3.81 12.78 -1.66
CA SER A 90 3.18 11.86 -2.62
C SER A 90 3.72 10.42 -2.53
N ASP A 91 4.83 10.19 -1.84
CA ASP A 91 5.42 8.86 -1.69
C ASP A 91 4.57 7.94 -0.80
N ARG A 92 4.70 6.65 -1.06
CA ARG A 92 4.01 5.57 -0.33
C ARG A 92 4.98 4.80 0.54
N VAL A 93 4.45 4.01 1.48
CA VAL A 93 5.24 3.12 2.37
C VAL A 93 6.26 2.29 1.59
N GLU A 94 5.89 1.83 0.39
CA GLU A 94 6.79 1.12 -0.51
C GLU A 94 8.09 1.88 -0.80
N ARG A 95 8.01 3.19 -1.04
CA ARG A 95 9.16 4.02 -1.34
C ARG A 95 10.12 4.08 -0.16
N LEU A 96 9.60 4.18 1.06
CA LEU A 96 10.39 4.14 2.30
C LEU A 96 11.12 2.80 2.46
N LEU A 97 10.44 1.68 2.19
CA LEU A 97 11.06 0.36 2.23
C LEU A 97 12.19 0.24 1.20
N ILE A 98 11.99 0.72 -0.03
CA ILE A 98 13.04 0.74 -1.05
C ILE A 98 14.22 1.63 -0.60
N ALA A 99 13.94 2.83 -0.07
CA ALA A 99 14.97 3.76 0.39
C ALA A 99 15.78 3.22 1.58
N SER A 100 15.15 2.41 2.44
CA SER A 100 15.82 1.69 3.53
C SER A 100 16.55 0.42 3.10
N GLY A 101 16.61 0.12 1.80
CA GLY A 101 17.27 -1.07 1.26
C GLY A 101 16.43 -2.34 1.36
N GLY A 102 15.16 -2.21 1.70
CA GLY A 102 14.19 -3.29 1.83
C GLY A 102 14.18 -3.94 3.21
N LEU A 103 13.40 -5.02 3.29
CA LEU A 103 13.38 -5.89 4.46
C LEU A 103 14.73 -6.58 4.63
N SER A 104 15.23 -6.63 5.87
CA SER A 104 16.43 -7.40 6.20
C SER A 104 16.20 -8.91 6.08
N ALA A 105 17.26 -9.70 6.24
CA ALA A 105 17.15 -11.17 6.27
C ALA A 105 16.38 -11.68 7.50
N GLU A 106 16.36 -10.89 8.57
CA GLU A 106 15.75 -11.23 9.86
C GLU A 106 14.30 -10.75 9.95
N ALA A 107 13.78 -10.05 8.94
CA ALA A 107 12.46 -9.45 8.96
C ALA A 107 11.34 -10.49 8.90
N ASP A 108 10.29 -10.31 9.70
CA ASP A 108 9.08 -11.13 9.62
C ASP A 108 8.27 -10.78 8.37
N ARG A 109 8.54 -11.52 7.28
CA ARG A 109 7.92 -11.28 5.96
C ARG A 109 6.43 -11.55 5.98
N GLU A 110 6.00 -12.57 6.73
CA GLU A 110 4.58 -12.93 6.84
C GLU A 110 3.79 -11.83 7.56
N TRP A 111 4.37 -11.27 8.64
CA TRP A 111 3.79 -10.12 9.31
C TRP A 111 3.71 -8.90 8.37
N VAL A 112 4.79 -8.59 7.66
CA VAL A 112 4.79 -7.45 6.73
C VAL A 112 3.71 -7.62 5.65
N GLU A 113 3.58 -8.80 5.07
CA GLU A 113 2.56 -9.08 4.04
C GLU A 113 1.13 -8.92 4.57
N LYS A 114 0.87 -9.36 5.80
CA LYS A 114 -0.48 -9.33 6.39
C LYS A 114 -0.88 -7.95 6.93
N TYR A 115 0.07 -7.21 7.49
CA TYR A 115 -0.24 -6.02 8.31
C TYR A 115 0.27 -4.71 7.72
N VAL A 116 1.25 -4.74 6.81
CA VAL A 116 1.79 -3.51 6.21
C VAL A 116 1.13 -3.22 4.87
N ASN A 117 0.36 -2.13 4.83
CA ASN A 117 -0.12 -1.59 3.56
C ASN A 117 1.02 -0.82 2.86
N ARG A 118 1.80 -1.51 2.03
CA ARG A 118 2.89 -0.93 1.23
C ARG A 118 2.42 0.17 0.28
N ALA A 119 1.15 0.16 -0.11
CA ALA A 119 0.55 1.20 -0.93
C ALA A 119 0.03 2.39 -0.10
N ALA A 120 0.05 2.39 1.23
CA ALA A 120 -0.41 3.55 2.00
C ALA A 120 0.45 4.79 1.70
N LYS A 121 -0.18 5.97 1.66
CA LYS A 121 0.56 7.24 1.59
C LYS A 121 1.31 7.46 2.89
N LEU A 122 2.47 8.09 2.78
CA LEU A 122 3.25 8.51 3.93
C LEU A 122 2.75 9.85 4.47
N LEU A 123 2.86 10.02 5.78
CA LEU A 123 2.57 11.27 6.49
C LEU A 123 3.85 11.82 7.11
N ASP A 124 3.95 13.14 7.22
CA ASP A 124 5.07 13.77 7.91
C ASP A 124 5.12 13.37 9.40
N GLY A 125 6.33 13.09 9.89
CA GLY A 125 6.56 12.60 11.25
C GLY A 125 6.11 11.15 11.49
N GLN A 126 5.69 10.42 10.46
CA GLN A 126 5.26 9.03 10.60
C GLN A 126 6.44 8.11 10.97
N LYS A 127 6.19 7.15 11.86
CA LYS A 127 7.12 6.07 12.21
C LYS A 127 6.59 4.73 11.74
N ILE A 128 7.42 3.97 11.05
CA ILE A 128 7.14 2.61 10.59
C ILE A 128 8.09 1.64 11.28
N TYR A 129 7.53 0.60 11.90
CA TYR A 129 8.29 -0.47 12.54
C TYR A 129 8.10 -1.78 11.78
N ILE A 130 9.21 -2.47 11.52
CA ILE A 130 9.23 -3.80 10.90
C ILE A 130 9.80 -4.79 11.92
N PRO A 131 9.01 -5.76 12.41
CA PRO A 131 9.49 -6.74 13.38
C PRO A 131 10.44 -7.76 12.75
N ALA A 132 11.32 -8.32 13.58
CA ALA A 132 12.09 -9.51 13.21
C ALA A 132 11.24 -10.78 13.34
N GLU A 133 11.61 -11.85 12.62
CA GLU A 133 10.98 -13.16 12.73
C GLU A 133 10.99 -13.64 14.19
N GLY A 134 9.81 -14.02 14.71
CA GLY A 134 9.65 -14.50 16.07
C GLY A 134 9.66 -13.42 17.17
N GLU A 135 9.91 -12.15 16.85
CA GLU A 135 9.85 -11.04 17.81
C GLU A 135 8.44 -10.90 18.42
N LEU A 136 7.41 -11.06 17.58
CA LEU A 136 6.02 -10.98 18.00
C LEU A 136 5.50 -12.29 18.61
N SER A 137 6.26 -13.39 18.51
CA SER A 137 5.93 -14.70 19.10
C SER A 137 6.35 -14.82 20.58
N VAL A 138 6.93 -13.79 21.18
CA VAL A 138 7.35 -13.80 22.61
C VAL A 138 6.18 -13.59 23.59
N VAL A 139 4.91 -13.66 23.15
CA VAL A 139 3.77 -13.64 24.08
C VAL A 139 3.47 -15.04 24.61
N GLY A 140 4.43 -15.54 25.39
CA GLY A 140 4.33 -16.71 26.27
C GLY A 140 4.93 -16.35 27.62
N GLY A 141 4.21 -15.53 28.40
CA GLY A 141 4.63 -15.11 29.74
C GLY A 141 4.65 -13.60 29.88
N GLY A 142 3.79 -13.07 30.76
CA GLY A 142 3.50 -11.65 30.88
C GLY A 142 4.73 -10.75 30.99
N SER A 143 4.90 -9.88 30.00
CA SER A 143 5.45 -8.54 30.21
C SER A 143 5.09 -7.65 29.03
N SER A 144 4.37 -6.58 29.36
CA SER A 144 4.06 -5.39 28.58
C SER A 144 5.16 -4.99 27.58
N SER A 145 5.01 -5.37 26.31
CA SER A 145 5.91 -4.93 25.23
C SER A 145 5.21 -4.62 23.89
N ALA A 146 3.89 -4.79 23.78
CA ALA A 146 3.15 -4.46 22.55
C ALA A 146 2.80 -2.97 22.40
N GLY A 147 3.01 -2.14 23.43
CA GLY A 147 2.81 -0.68 23.39
C GLY A 147 4.02 0.11 22.86
N LYS A 148 5.15 -0.56 22.56
CA LYS A 148 6.41 0.07 22.15
C LYS A 148 6.57 0.20 20.62
N LEU A 149 5.52 -0.07 19.84
CA LEU A 149 5.59 -0.11 18.37
C LEU A 149 5.07 1.15 17.67
N LEU A 150 4.58 2.15 18.41
CA LEU A 150 3.93 3.35 17.82
C LEU A 150 4.48 4.70 18.28
N GLY A 151 5.60 4.76 19.00
CA GLY A 151 6.24 6.03 19.34
C GLY A 151 5.43 6.98 20.23
N VAL A 152 4.20 6.64 20.61
CA VAL A 152 3.47 7.29 21.70
C VAL A 152 3.72 6.47 22.96
N GLN A 153 4.91 6.65 23.53
CA GLN A 153 5.14 6.29 24.92
C GLN A 153 4.54 7.39 25.78
N THR A 154 3.23 7.34 25.89
CA THR A 154 2.61 7.64 27.15
C THR A 154 1.93 6.32 27.51
N GLY A 155 2.27 5.69 28.63
CA GLY A 155 1.64 4.43 29.06
C GLY A 155 0.14 4.59 29.40
N LEU A 156 -0.54 5.53 28.73
CA LEU A 156 -1.90 5.94 28.95
C LEU A 156 -2.81 5.19 27.98
N ILE A 157 -3.87 4.63 28.55
CA ILE A 157 -4.92 3.90 27.85
C ILE A 157 -5.82 4.92 27.12
N ASN A 158 -5.95 4.77 25.81
CA ASN A 158 -6.82 5.63 25.01
C ASN A 158 -8.29 5.26 25.23
N ILE A 159 -9.10 6.15 25.80
CA ILE A 159 -10.50 5.86 26.14
C ILE A 159 -11.41 5.65 24.93
N ASN A 160 -11.04 6.18 23.76
CA ASN A 160 -11.81 6.08 22.51
C ASN A 160 -11.53 4.78 21.76
N SER A 161 -10.34 4.18 21.92
CA SER A 161 -9.95 2.97 21.19
C SER A 161 -9.70 1.74 22.06
N ALA A 162 -9.54 1.91 23.38
CA ALA A 162 -9.22 0.80 24.28
C ALA A 162 -10.27 -0.30 24.24
N THR A 163 -9.81 -1.53 24.40
CA THR A 163 -10.66 -2.69 24.64
C THR A 163 -11.20 -2.69 26.06
N GLN A 164 -12.25 -3.47 26.32
CA GLN A 164 -12.81 -3.60 27.66
C GLN A 164 -11.75 -4.09 28.67
N SER A 165 -10.96 -5.10 28.30
CA SER A 165 -9.89 -5.63 29.16
C SER A 165 -8.80 -4.61 29.46
N GLU A 166 -8.52 -3.68 28.56
CA GLU A 166 -7.56 -2.59 28.81
C GLU A 166 -8.11 -1.55 29.78
N LEU A 167 -9.40 -1.18 29.64
CA LEU A 167 -10.05 -0.26 30.58
C LEU A 167 -10.15 -0.85 31.99
N GLU A 168 -10.38 -2.16 32.12
CA GLU A 168 -10.43 -2.86 33.41
C GLU A 168 -9.08 -2.92 34.15
N LYS A 169 -7.95 -2.62 33.47
CA LYS A 169 -6.65 -2.50 34.13
C LYS A 169 -6.52 -1.21 34.93
N LEU A 170 -7.40 -0.23 34.70
CA LEU A 170 -7.40 1.05 35.40
C LEU A 170 -7.91 0.87 36.83
N LYS A 171 -7.25 1.55 37.77
CA LYS A 171 -7.60 1.46 39.19
C LYS A 171 -9.05 1.90 39.43
N GLY A 172 -9.90 0.98 39.90
CA GLY A 172 -11.30 1.28 40.22
C GLY A 172 -12.26 1.28 39.02
N ILE A 173 -11.80 0.80 37.86
CA ILE A 173 -12.66 0.51 36.70
C ILE A 173 -12.92 -1.00 36.64
N GLY A 174 -14.18 -1.38 36.86
CA GLY A 174 -14.64 -2.76 36.67
C GLY A 174 -15.46 -2.92 35.38
N PRO A 175 -15.96 -4.14 35.10
CA PRO A 175 -16.63 -4.46 33.84
C PRO A 175 -17.77 -3.51 33.50
N ALA A 176 -18.64 -3.23 34.47
CA ALA A 176 -19.78 -2.32 34.27
C ALA A 176 -19.36 -0.90 33.86
N ARG A 177 -18.25 -0.39 34.40
CA ARG A 177 -17.73 0.94 34.05
C ARG A 177 -17.01 0.92 32.71
N ALA A 178 -16.24 -0.14 32.43
CA ALA A 178 -15.59 -0.31 31.14
C ALA A 178 -16.62 -0.37 30.00
N THR A 179 -17.71 -1.11 30.18
CA THR A 179 -18.84 -1.13 29.23
C THR A 179 -19.46 0.26 29.06
N ALA A 180 -19.74 0.97 30.16
CA ALA A 180 -20.31 2.31 30.09
C ALA A 180 -19.38 3.31 29.35
N ILE A 181 -18.06 3.18 29.49
CA ILE A 181 -17.08 3.98 28.73
C ILE A 181 -17.18 3.66 27.23
N ILE A 182 -17.24 2.38 26.86
CA ILE A 182 -17.31 1.96 25.45
C ILE A 182 -18.61 2.44 24.79
N GLU A 183 -19.75 2.31 25.49
CA GLU A 183 -21.07 2.69 24.98
C GLU A 183 -21.23 4.20 24.74
N ASN A 184 -20.48 5.03 25.45
CA ASN A 184 -20.61 6.50 25.42
C ASN A 184 -19.53 7.21 24.58
N ARG A 185 -18.77 6.44 23.78
CA ARG A 185 -17.83 6.97 22.79
C ARG A 185 -18.56 7.75 21.67
N PRO A 186 -17.89 8.70 21.00
CA PRO A 186 -16.53 9.19 21.26
C PRO A 186 -16.48 10.25 22.37
N TYR A 187 -15.29 10.45 22.93
CA TYR A 187 -14.97 11.50 23.89
C TYR A 187 -13.99 12.49 23.26
N ALA A 188 -14.27 13.79 23.30
CA ALA A 188 -13.32 14.80 22.82
C ALA A 188 -12.22 15.11 23.84
N SER A 189 -12.48 14.88 25.13
CA SER A 189 -11.51 15.05 26.21
C SER A 189 -11.78 14.09 27.36
N ILE A 190 -10.80 13.93 28.25
CA ILE A 190 -10.90 13.09 29.44
C ILE A 190 -12.03 13.58 30.38
N ASP A 191 -12.28 14.89 30.43
CA ASP A 191 -13.30 15.50 31.29
C ASP A 191 -14.74 15.10 30.89
N GLU A 192 -14.96 14.70 29.62
CA GLU A 192 -16.27 14.26 29.16
C GLU A 192 -16.76 12.98 29.87
N LEU A 193 -15.84 12.19 30.44
CA LEU A 193 -16.21 11.03 31.26
C LEU A 193 -17.08 11.44 32.47
N VAL A 194 -16.84 12.64 33.02
CA VAL A 194 -17.64 13.19 34.12
C VAL A 194 -18.90 13.87 33.59
N SER A 195 -18.78 14.65 32.50
CA SER A 195 -19.92 15.36 31.90
C SER A 195 -21.01 14.41 31.42
N LYS A 196 -20.64 13.26 30.84
CA LYS A 196 -21.57 12.20 30.41
C LYS A 196 -22.01 11.28 31.56
N LYS A 197 -21.62 11.58 32.80
CA LYS A 197 -21.93 10.79 34.02
C LYS A 197 -21.46 9.33 33.96
N VAL A 198 -20.42 9.05 33.18
CA VAL A 198 -19.85 7.71 33.07
C VAL A 198 -18.96 7.44 34.28
N LEU A 199 -18.14 8.43 34.67
CA LEU A 199 -17.28 8.37 35.85
C LEU A 199 -17.53 9.55 36.78
N GLY A 200 -17.25 9.36 38.07
CA GLY A 200 -17.23 10.44 39.06
C GLY A 200 -15.91 11.20 39.04
N LYS A 201 -15.94 12.51 39.33
CA LYS A 201 -14.75 13.38 39.35
C LYS A 201 -13.60 12.82 40.20
N LYS A 202 -13.92 12.23 41.35
CA LYS A 202 -12.92 11.61 42.24
C LYS A 202 -12.16 10.48 41.58
N LEU A 203 -12.85 9.61 40.83
CA LEU A 203 -12.20 8.49 40.16
C LEU A 203 -11.41 8.95 38.94
N LEU A 204 -11.92 9.94 38.21
CA LEU A 204 -11.21 10.53 37.08
C LEU A 204 -9.83 11.05 37.51
N GLU A 205 -9.75 11.78 38.62
CA GLU A 205 -8.48 12.28 39.17
C GLU A 205 -7.49 11.16 39.52
N GLU A 206 -7.97 9.98 39.93
CA GLU A 206 -7.10 8.83 40.23
C GLU A 206 -6.52 8.15 38.98
N ILE A 207 -7.19 8.27 37.84
CA ILE A 207 -6.81 7.58 36.59
C ILE A 207 -6.37 8.52 35.48
N LYS A 208 -6.48 9.85 35.64
CA LYS A 208 -6.18 10.84 34.58
C LYS A 208 -4.76 10.73 34.03
N GLU A 209 -3.81 10.27 34.86
CA GLU A 209 -2.40 10.06 34.47
C GLU A 209 -2.18 8.73 33.74
N GLN A 210 -3.21 7.87 33.67
CA GLN A 210 -3.21 6.56 33.04
C GLN A 210 -4.10 6.49 31.79
N ILE A 211 -4.80 7.57 31.43
CA ILE A 211 -5.70 7.59 30.28
C ILE A 211 -5.51 8.81 29.37
N THR A 212 -5.79 8.64 28.09
CA THR A 212 -5.76 9.72 27.10
C THR A 212 -7.01 9.71 26.23
N ALA A 213 -7.33 10.85 25.62
CA ALA A 213 -8.44 11.01 24.68
C ALA A 213 -7.93 11.77 23.44
N PRO A 214 -7.65 11.08 22.33
CA PRO A 214 -7.42 11.70 21.02
C PRO A 214 -8.67 11.69 20.15
#